data_AF-A0A7Y4QIJ2-F1
#
_entry.id   AF-A0A7Y4QIJ2-F1
#
_cell.length_a   1.000
_cell.length_b   1.000
_cell.length_c   1.000
_cell.angle_alpha   90.00
_cell.angle_beta   90.00
_cell.angle_gamma   90.00
#
_symmetry.space_group_name_H-M   'P 1'
#
loop_
_entity.id
_entity.type
_entity.pdbx_description
1 polymer ?
#
loop_
_entity_poly.entity_id
_entity_poly.type
_entity_poly.pdbx_seq_one_letter_code
_entity_poly.pdbx_strand_id
1 'polypeptide(L)'
;MKRCIQLFSRRRKVCGWFVALLAGCFLSTVAAPAQSKPILVHYMPWYLTKPYSGVWGWHWTMNHYNPDTTNALGQRNIASWYYPQIGPYDSADPVVLEYHVLLMKLAGIDGVVADWYGQDNYADYGLINQRTLALLDSTRRAGLKFVLCYEDRTVQEKINGGYITAANAIANAQQTMRYAQTNYFNSANYLQLSNKPVLLNFGAVYFQNNSQWVSIFSALSNQPAFFSEDQRFPVATGAYNWPPMYLSSGGVLSSNSLYNYLTTFQNNAASWPAFISSAFPRFKDIYQQAGLGFTYGALDDASGQTFRSLLKRAITNNAAMIQLVTWNDYGEGTVIEPTVEFGFRDLAVVQDYRRQYFDSNFANTTNDLALPLRLYNLRRQYTGNAIVNAELNRTFINIVAGNLSVANLQLTGLESKQPVIYNLAMNNNNLGFTVGGFVSPNGAEIQTTSNLAAAWQTASVLPSGTNTMNFTTPIPPQGPPAFFKVRTTQP
;
A
#
# COMPACT_ATOMS: atom_id res chain seq x y z
N MET A 1 16.50 -29.53 74.59
CA MET A 1 16.84 -28.73 75.79
C MET A 1 15.88 -27.56 75.89
N LYS A 2 15.12 -27.49 77.00
CA LYS A 2 14.45 -26.35 77.66
C LYS A 2 13.78 -25.28 76.76
N ARG A 3 12.45 -25.30 76.57
CA ARG A 3 11.40 -24.64 77.41
C ARG A 3 11.74 -23.20 77.82
N CYS A 4 10.96 -22.23 77.36
CA CYS A 4 10.25 -21.30 78.26
C CYS A 4 9.05 -20.63 77.57
N ILE A 5 8.08 -20.29 78.40
CA ILE A 5 6.65 -20.07 78.17
C ILE A 5 6.27 -18.79 78.97
N GLN A 6 5.09 -18.20 78.67
CA GLN A 6 4.29 -17.21 79.45
C GLN A 6 4.64 -15.71 79.27
N LEU A 7 3.73 -14.71 79.28
CA LEU A 7 2.32 -14.58 79.72
C LEU A 7 1.60 -13.38 79.02
N PHE A 8 0.34 -13.61 78.63
CA PHE A 8 -0.88 -12.77 78.66
C PHE A 8 -0.84 -11.23 78.78
N SER A 9 -1.65 -10.55 77.95
CA SER A 9 -2.90 -9.91 78.42
C SER A 9 -3.92 -9.64 77.30
N ARG A 10 -5.20 -9.86 77.63
CA ARG A 10 -6.40 -9.80 76.78
C ARG A 10 -6.86 -8.36 76.53
N ARG A 11 -7.37 -8.06 75.32
CA ARG A 11 -8.59 -7.23 75.14
C ARG A 11 -9.51 -7.82 74.07
N ARG A 12 -10.78 -7.92 74.44
CA ARG A 12 -11.93 -8.42 73.67
C ARG A 12 -12.23 -7.49 72.47
N LYS A 13 -12.69 -8.04 71.33
CA LYS A 13 -14.09 -7.92 70.85
C LYS A 13 -14.27 -8.32 69.37
N VAL A 14 -15.36 -9.09 69.15
CA VAL A 14 -16.24 -9.17 67.97
C VAL A 14 -15.79 -10.04 66.78
N CYS A 15 -16.47 -11.19 66.67
CA CYS A 15 -16.60 -12.02 65.46
C CYS A 15 -17.32 -11.26 64.35
N GLY A 16 -16.68 -11.18 63.18
CA GLY A 16 -17.34 -10.97 61.90
C GLY A 16 -16.93 -12.10 60.96
N TRP A 17 -17.88 -12.93 60.55
CA TRP A 17 -17.67 -13.96 59.54
C TRP A 17 -17.57 -13.28 58.17
N PHE A 18 -16.45 -13.41 57.46
CA PHE A 18 -16.33 -13.04 56.06
C PHE A 18 -16.31 -14.30 55.19
N VAL A 19 -17.39 -14.48 54.43
CA VAL A 19 -17.46 -15.38 53.28
C VAL A 19 -16.70 -14.71 52.14
N ALA A 20 -15.58 -15.29 51.70
CA ALA A 20 -14.85 -14.83 50.54
C ALA A 20 -15.49 -15.41 49.26
N LEU A 21 -16.19 -14.57 48.50
CA LEU A 21 -16.58 -14.85 47.13
C LEU A 21 -15.34 -14.69 46.22
N LEU A 22 -14.87 -15.80 45.65
CA LEU A 22 -13.89 -15.80 44.55
C LEU A 22 -14.62 -15.47 43.24
N ALA A 23 -14.65 -14.18 42.88
CA ALA A 23 -15.00 -13.76 41.53
C ALA A 23 -13.78 -13.93 40.62
N GLY A 24 -13.81 -14.93 39.75
CA GLY A 24 -12.83 -15.11 38.69
C GLY A 24 -12.96 -14.00 37.64
N CYS A 25 -12.13 -12.97 37.73
CA CYS A 25 -11.94 -12.01 36.65
C CYS A 25 -11.13 -12.68 35.52
N PHE A 26 -11.81 -13.06 34.45
CA PHE A 26 -11.17 -13.22 33.14
C PHE A 26 -10.69 -11.83 32.69
N LEU A 27 -9.44 -11.50 33.03
CA LEU A 27 -8.75 -10.36 32.45
C LEU A 27 -8.42 -10.71 31.00
N SER A 28 -9.29 -10.28 30.08
CA SER A 28 -8.93 -10.11 28.68
C SER A 28 -7.71 -9.20 28.64
N THR A 29 -6.54 -9.75 28.29
CA THR A 29 -5.33 -8.95 28.06
C THR A 29 -5.57 -8.09 26.83
N VAL A 30 -6.08 -6.88 27.03
CA VAL A 30 -6.05 -5.83 26.00
C VAL A 30 -4.57 -5.58 25.75
N ALA A 31 -4.08 -6.01 24.60
CA ALA A 31 -2.71 -5.73 24.18
C ALA A 31 -2.49 -4.21 24.28
N ALA A 32 -1.39 -3.80 24.91
CA ALA A 32 -1.02 -2.39 24.92
C ALA A 32 -1.00 -1.87 23.47
N PRO A 33 -1.52 -0.67 23.18
CA PRO A 33 -1.47 -0.12 21.83
C PRO A 33 0.00 -0.12 21.39
N ALA A 34 0.28 -0.77 20.26
CA ALA A 34 1.62 -0.78 19.70
C ALA A 34 2.07 0.68 19.50
N GLN A 35 3.34 0.98 19.78
CA GLN A 35 3.95 2.22 19.29
C GLN A 35 3.54 2.39 17.83
N SER A 36 3.01 3.55 17.42
CA SER A 36 2.54 3.72 16.03
C SER A 36 3.70 3.43 15.07
N LYS A 37 3.59 2.34 14.31
CA LYS A 37 4.58 1.91 13.32
C LYS A 37 3.94 1.99 11.93
N PRO A 38 4.61 2.59 10.94
CA PRO A 38 4.08 2.58 9.58
C PRO A 38 4.11 1.15 9.01
N ILE A 39 3.03 0.75 8.37
CA ILE A 39 2.97 -0.43 7.50
C ILE A 39 3.33 0.03 6.09
N LEU A 40 4.50 -0.35 5.61
CA LEU A 40 4.95 -0.07 4.25
C LEU A 40 4.83 -1.32 3.39
N VAL A 41 4.72 -1.17 2.07
CA VAL A 41 4.76 -2.30 1.13
C VAL A 41 5.88 -2.12 0.12
N HIS A 42 6.65 -3.18 -0.11
CA HIS A 42 7.72 -3.21 -1.10
C HIS A 42 7.13 -3.25 -2.52
N TYR A 43 7.55 -2.35 -3.41
CA TYR A 43 6.94 -2.14 -4.72
C TYR A 43 7.99 -2.22 -5.82
N MET A 44 7.68 -2.97 -6.87
CA MET A 44 8.51 -3.14 -8.05
C MET A 44 8.03 -2.23 -9.21
N PRO A 45 8.75 -1.13 -9.54
CA PRO A 45 8.34 -0.17 -10.55
C PRO A 45 8.90 -0.48 -11.94
N TRP A 46 8.89 -1.75 -12.35
CA TRP A 46 9.65 -2.25 -13.51
C TRP A 46 8.81 -2.90 -14.63
N TYR A 47 7.49 -2.88 -14.53
CA TYR A 47 6.62 -3.52 -15.52
C TYR A 47 6.38 -2.60 -16.72
N LEU A 48 6.50 -3.14 -17.94
CA LEU A 48 6.27 -2.43 -19.20
C LEU A 48 5.31 -3.21 -20.10
N THR A 49 4.33 -2.54 -20.69
CA THR A 49 3.42 -3.18 -21.64
C THR A 49 3.53 -2.57 -23.03
N LYS A 50 3.25 -3.37 -24.05
CA LYS A 50 3.26 -2.93 -25.44
C LYS A 50 2.27 -1.78 -25.73
N PRO A 51 1.02 -1.77 -25.21
CA PRO A 51 0.10 -0.66 -25.46
C PRO A 51 0.53 0.69 -24.86
N TYR A 52 1.35 0.70 -23.81
CA TYR A 52 1.76 1.93 -23.13
C TYR A 52 3.20 2.34 -23.47
N SER A 53 4.15 1.42 -23.33
CA SER A 53 5.58 1.65 -23.58
C SER A 53 6.07 1.17 -24.95
N GLY A 54 5.20 0.62 -25.79
CA GLY A 54 5.58 0.09 -27.10
C GLY A 54 6.26 -1.28 -27.07
N VAL A 55 6.60 -1.80 -25.89
CA VAL A 55 7.29 -3.09 -25.70
C VAL A 55 6.80 -3.84 -24.47
N TRP A 56 6.84 -5.17 -24.53
CA TRP A 56 6.72 -6.02 -23.33
C TRP A 56 8.06 -6.09 -22.62
N GLY A 57 8.13 -5.55 -21.40
CA GLY A 57 9.36 -5.50 -20.61
C GLY A 57 9.80 -6.87 -20.12
N TRP A 58 11.09 -6.98 -19.79
CA TRP A 58 11.69 -8.23 -19.30
C TRP A 58 10.95 -8.82 -18.11
N HIS A 59 10.41 -8.01 -17.20
CA HIS A 59 9.68 -8.50 -16.03
C HIS A 59 8.33 -9.17 -16.34
N TRP A 60 7.77 -9.01 -17.54
CA TRP A 60 6.62 -9.81 -18.00
C TRP A 60 6.99 -10.98 -18.89
N THR A 61 8.19 -10.99 -19.47
CA THR A 61 8.58 -11.98 -20.48
C THR A 61 9.64 -12.96 -19.97
N MET A 62 10.59 -12.49 -19.18
CA MET A 62 11.81 -13.20 -18.77
C MET A 62 12.52 -13.87 -19.95
N ASN A 63 12.43 -13.28 -21.14
CA ASN A 63 12.89 -13.84 -22.43
C ASN A 63 12.34 -15.24 -22.78
N HIS A 64 11.28 -15.68 -22.11
CA HIS A 64 10.68 -17.00 -22.28
C HIS A 64 9.20 -16.91 -22.66
N TYR A 65 8.45 -16.08 -21.94
CA TYR A 65 7.02 -15.89 -22.09
C TYR A 65 6.70 -14.84 -23.14
N ASN A 66 5.59 -15.03 -23.87
CA ASN A 66 5.15 -14.12 -24.93
C ASN A 66 3.75 -13.53 -24.64
N PRO A 67 3.67 -12.32 -24.06
CA PRO A 67 2.38 -11.73 -23.69
C PRO A 67 1.49 -11.29 -24.85
N ASP A 68 1.98 -11.34 -26.11
CA ASP A 68 1.12 -11.17 -27.29
C ASP A 68 0.22 -12.41 -27.52
N THR A 69 0.57 -13.56 -26.93
CA THR A 69 -0.29 -14.76 -26.91
C THR A 69 -1.24 -14.75 -25.72
N THR A 70 -2.47 -15.23 -25.93
CA THR A 70 -3.49 -15.37 -24.88
C THR A 70 -4.04 -16.78 -24.83
N ASN A 71 -4.43 -17.22 -23.63
CA ASN A 71 -5.14 -18.49 -23.44
C ASN A 71 -6.64 -18.34 -23.72
N ALA A 72 -7.41 -19.43 -23.59
CA ALA A 72 -8.86 -19.44 -23.82
C ALA A 72 -9.66 -18.52 -22.90
N LEU A 73 -9.09 -18.10 -21.76
CA LEU A 73 -9.69 -17.16 -20.80
C LEU A 73 -9.29 -15.70 -21.10
N GLY A 74 -8.58 -15.45 -22.20
CA GLY A 74 -8.08 -14.11 -22.56
C GLY A 74 -6.87 -13.65 -21.74
N GLN A 75 -6.28 -14.52 -20.91
CA GLN A 75 -5.11 -14.20 -20.10
C GLN A 75 -3.85 -14.26 -20.95
N ARG A 76 -3.00 -13.24 -20.85
CA ARG A 76 -1.73 -13.16 -21.58
C ARG A 76 -0.70 -14.12 -20.99
N ASN A 77 0.14 -14.69 -21.85
CA ASN A 77 1.23 -15.57 -21.42
C ASN A 77 2.39 -14.74 -20.84
N ILE A 78 2.46 -14.66 -19.50
CA ILE A 78 3.40 -13.82 -18.75
C ILE A 78 4.28 -14.64 -17.81
N ALA A 79 5.43 -14.09 -17.43
CA ALA A 79 6.39 -14.66 -16.48
C ALA A 79 5.91 -14.55 -15.03
N SER A 80 4.86 -15.29 -14.68
CA SER A 80 4.28 -15.31 -13.34
C SER A 80 3.45 -16.57 -13.10
N TRP A 81 3.41 -17.04 -11.86
CA TRP A 81 2.43 -18.05 -11.41
C TRP A 81 1.06 -17.47 -11.08
N TYR A 82 0.96 -16.15 -10.91
CA TYR A 82 -0.24 -15.45 -10.47
C TYR A 82 -0.62 -14.36 -11.48
N TYR A 83 -1.91 -14.24 -11.76
CA TYR A 83 -2.37 -13.30 -12.77
C TYR A 83 -2.94 -12.02 -12.15
N PRO A 84 -2.38 -10.82 -12.43
CA PRO A 84 -2.89 -9.56 -11.90
C PRO A 84 -4.38 -9.40 -12.18
N GLN A 85 -5.17 -8.93 -11.21
CA GLN A 85 -6.62 -8.79 -11.38
C GLN A 85 -7.00 -7.84 -12.52
N ILE A 86 -6.17 -6.82 -12.78
CA ILE A 86 -6.34 -5.86 -13.89
C ILE A 86 -5.58 -6.27 -15.18
N GLY A 87 -5.00 -7.46 -15.21
CA GLY A 87 -4.10 -7.93 -16.26
C GLY A 87 -2.70 -7.31 -16.17
N PRO A 88 -1.74 -7.78 -17.00
CA PRO A 88 -0.40 -7.21 -17.00
C PRO A 88 -0.44 -5.74 -17.44
N TYR A 89 0.28 -4.91 -16.69
CA TYR A 89 0.18 -3.46 -16.75
C TYR A 89 1.55 -2.80 -16.92
N ASP A 90 1.54 -1.50 -17.24
CA ASP A 90 2.74 -0.66 -17.26
C ASP A 90 2.86 0.11 -15.95
N SER A 91 4.06 0.13 -15.36
CA SER A 91 4.32 0.83 -14.10
C SER A 91 4.34 2.36 -14.26
N ALA A 92 4.32 2.88 -15.48
CA ALA A 92 4.17 4.32 -15.75
C ALA A 92 2.72 4.73 -16.06
N ASP A 93 1.77 3.79 -16.12
CA ASP A 93 0.38 4.10 -16.43
C ASP A 93 -0.33 4.79 -15.25
N PRO A 94 -0.80 6.04 -15.39
CA PRO A 94 -1.40 6.78 -14.29
C PRO A 94 -2.69 6.15 -13.78
N VAL A 95 -3.44 5.40 -14.61
CA VAL A 95 -4.66 4.71 -14.19
C VAL A 95 -4.33 3.49 -13.32
N VAL A 96 -3.21 2.83 -13.60
CA VAL A 96 -2.69 1.71 -12.80
C VAL A 96 -2.13 2.20 -11.48
N LEU A 97 -1.34 3.28 -11.50
CA LEU A 97 -0.82 3.90 -10.29
C LEU A 97 -1.96 4.42 -9.38
N GLU A 98 -3.00 5.04 -9.96
CA GLU A 98 -4.23 5.43 -9.24
C GLU A 98 -4.89 4.22 -8.55
N TYR A 99 -5.03 3.11 -9.27
CA TYR A 99 -5.57 1.86 -8.73
C TYR A 99 -4.73 1.32 -7.54
N HIS A 100 -3.40 1.25 -7.70
CA HIS A 100 -2.50 0.72 -6.66
C HIS A 100 -2.55 1.57 -5.38
N VAL A 101 -2.36 2.89 -5.49
CA VAL A 101 -2.28 3.75 -4.29
C VAL A 101 -3.60 3.82 -3.54
N LEU A 102 -4.74 3.74 -4.24
CA LEU A 102 -6.03 3.70 -3.57
C LEU A 102 -6.26 2.36 -2.84
N LEU A 103 -5.87 1.23 -3.44
CA LEU A 103 -5.94 -0.06 -2.74
C LEU A 103 -5.05 -0.07 -1.49
N MET A 104 -3.81 0.42 -1.59
CA MET A 104 -2.91 0.53 -0.43
C MET A 104 -3.54 1.37 0.68
N LYS A 105 -4.08 2.56 0.32
CA LYS A 105 -4.76 3.46 1.26
C LYS A 105 -5.94 2.78 1.94
N LEU A 106 -6.80 2.13 1.17
CA LEU A 106 -8.00 1.49 1.69
C LEU A 106 -7.70 0.23 2.52
N ALA A 107 -6.60 -0.47 2.23
CA ALA A 107 -6.12 -1.61 3.00
C ALA A 107 -5.53 -1.21 4.36
N GLY A 108 -5.19 0.06 4.58
CA GLY A 108 -4.54 0.54 5.79
C GLY A 108 -3.00 0.49 5.73
N ILE A 109 -2.44 0.45 4.52
CA ILE A 109 -0.99 0.60 4.27
C ILE A 109 -0.66 2.09 4.29
N ASP A 110 0.41 2.45 5.01
CA ASP A 110 0.82 3.85 5.24
C ASP A 110 1.76 4.38 4.15
N GLY A 111 2.43 3.52 3.38
CA GLY A 111 3.36 3.93 2.33
C GLY A 111 3.99 2.80 1.54
N VAL A 112 4.90 3.19 0.63
CA VAL A 112 5.64 2.27 -0.24
C VAL A 112 7.13 2.31 0.05
N VAL A 113 7.79 1.18 -0.12
CA VAL A 113 9.24 1.04 -0.31
C VAL A 113 9.44 0.69 -1.78
N ALA A 114 9.94 1.63 -2.59
CA ALA A 114 10.14 1.41 -4.02
C ALA A 114 11.52 0.82 -4.28
N ASP A 115 11.56 -0.32 -4.95
CA ASP A 115 12.81 -0.89 -5.46
C ASP A 115 13.44 0.02 -6.53
N TRP A 116 14.75 0.25 -6.44
CA TRP A 116 15.40 1.32 -7.19
C TRP A 116 16.87 1.06 -7.53
N TYR A 117 17.18 1.20 -8.82
CA TYR A 117 18.50 0.91 -9.38
C TYR A 117 19.40 2.13 -9.63
N GLY A 118 18.92 3.33 -9.30
CA GLY A 118 19.60 4.59 -9.63
C GLY A 118 19.09 5.24 -10.92
N GLN A 119 19.57 6.46 -11.19
CA GLN A 119 19.12 7.29 -12.32
C GLN A 119 19.82 7.02 -13.66
N ASP A 120 20.89 6.22 -13.65
CA ASP A 120 21.79 6.10 -14.80
C ASP A 120 21.06 5.47 -16.01
N ASN A 121 21.34 5.97 -17.22
CA ASN A 121 20.80 5.40 -18.46
C ASN A 121 21.60 4.15 -18.85
N TYR A 122 21.42 3.07 -18.09
CA TYR A 122 22.05 1.77 -18.28
C TYR A 122 21.01 0.68 -18.03
N ALA A 123 20.97 -0.34 -18.91
CA ALA A 123 19.92 -1.34 -18.92
C ALA A 123 18.52 -0.70 -18.83
N ASP A 124 17.71 -1.05 -17.83
CA ASP A 124 16.41 -0.45 -17.53
C ASP A 124 16.44 0.51 -16.34
N TYR A 125 17.61 0.88 -15.80
CA TYR A 125 17.71 1.58 -14.52
C TYR A 125 17.08 2.97 -14.57
N GLY A 126 17.45 3.77 -15.58
CA GLY A 126 16.87 5.09 -15.81
C GLY A 126 15.35 5.02 -16.09
N LEU A 127 14.87 3.92 -16.69
CA LEU A 127 13.47 3.70 -16.99
C LEU A 127 12.66 3.35 -15.71
N ILE A 128 13.24 2.52 -14.85
CA ILE A 128 12.73 2.21 -13.50
C ILE A 128 12.71 3.48 -12.65
N ASN A 129 13.75 4.34 -12.73
CA ASN A 129 13.78 5.62 -12.04
C ASN A 129 12.64 6.56 -12.48
N GLN A 130 12.32 6.64 -13.78
CA GLN A 130 11.17 7.44 -14.26
C GLN A 130 9.84 6.93 -13.69
N ARG A 131 9.64 5.61 -13.63
CA ARG A 131 8.46 4.97 -13.02
C ARG A 131 8.40 5.17 -11.52
N THR A 132 9.54 5.14 -10.85
CA THR A 132 9.69 5.41 -9.41
C THR A 132 9.28 6.84 -9.08
N LEU A 133 9.62 7.83 -9.92
CA LEU A 133 9.14 9.21 -9.79
C LEU A 133 7.62 9.34 -10.00
N ALA A 134 7.05 8.60 -10.96
CA ALA A 134 5.59 8.57 -11.16
C ALA A 134 4.85 7.97 -9.97
N LEU A 135 5.42 6.92 -9.35
CA LEU A 135 4.92 6.33 -8.11
C LEU A 135 5.03 7.31 -6.93
N LEU A 136 6.13 8.06 -6.81
CA LEU A 136 6.29 9.12 -5.80
C LEU A 136 5.18 10.18 -5.92
N ASP A 137 4.84 10.62 -7.14
CA ASP A 137 3.74 11.57 -7.35
C ASP A 137 2.39 10.98 -6.93
N SER A 138 2.12 9.73 -7.33
CA SER A 138 0.86 9.05 -7.04
C SER A 138 0.66 8.81 -5.54
N THR A 139 1.72 8.40 -4.83
CA THR A 139 1.70 8.23 -3.38
C THR A 139 1.48 9.55 -2.66
N ARG A 140 2.11 10.64 -3.13
CA ARG A 140 1.86 12.00 -2.60
C ARG A 140 0.39 12.39 -2.74
N ARG A 141 -0.22 12.16 -3.90
CA ARG A 141 -1.64 12.45 -4.15
C ARG A 141 -2.60 11.63 -3.28
N ALA A 142 -2.21 10.40 -2.92
CA ALA A 142 -2.98 9.53 -2.02
C ALA A 142 -2.68 9.77 -0.52
N GLY A 143 -1.74 10.66 -0.20
CA GLY A 143 -1.28 10.88 1.17
C GLY A 143 -0.61 9.63 1.77
N LEU A 144 0.13 8.89 0.95
CA LEU A 144 0.96 7.75 1.34
C LEU A 144 2.43 8.18 1.47
N LYS A 145 3.15 7.53 2.38
CA LYS A 145 4.60 7.70 2.55
C LYS A 145 5.38 7.03 1.42
N PHE A 146 6.60 7.49 1.21
CA PHE A 146 7.50 6.97 0.19
C PHE A 146 8.90 6.74 0.76
N VAL A 147 9.53 5.62 0.38
CA VAL A 147 10.88 5.19 0.76
C VAL A 147 11.54 4.57 -0.47
N LEU A 148 12.86 4.72 -0.61
CA LEU A 148 13.65 3.99 -1.61
C LEU A 148 14.28 2.76 -0.97
N CYS A 149 14.30 1.65 -1.71
CA CYS A 149 15.20 0.53 -1.50
C CYS A 149 16.21 0.53 -2.65
N TYR A 150 17.45 0.94 -2.36
CA TYR A 150 18.52 0.97 -3.36
C TYR A 150 19.13 -0.42 -3.54
N GLU A 151 19.41 -0.82 -4.76
CA GLU A 151 20.16 -2.04 -5.02
C GLU A 151 21.61 -1.74 -5.42
N ASP A 152 22.57 -2.02 -4.53
CA ASP A 152 23.99 -1.79 -4.81
C ASP A 152 24.61 -2.79 -5.81
N ARG A 153 23.95 -3.93 -6.05
CA ARG A 153 24.36 -4.88 -7.12
C ARG A 153 24.41 -4.24 -8.51
N THR A 154 23.63 -3.18 -8.74
CA THR A 154 23.62 -2.42 -9.99
C THR A 154 24.98 -1.82 -10.34
N VAL A 155 25.84 -1.60 -9.34
CA VAL A 155 27.21 -1.13 -9.54
C VAL A 155 28.06 -2.21 -10.21
N GLN A 156 27.94 -3.47 -9.78
CA GLN A 156 28.66 -4.58 -10.40
C GLN A 156 28.25 -4.75 -11.87
N GLU A 157 26.95 -4.66 -12.16
CA GLU A 157 26.45 -4.78 -13.54
C GLU A 157 26.98 -3.65 -14.43
N LYS A 158 26.97 -2.41 -13.96
CA LYS A 158 27.55 -1.28 -14.70
C LYS A 158 29.05 -1.45 -14.95
N ILE A 159 29.80 -2.06 -14.03
CA ILE A 159 31.21 -2.37 -14.23
C ILE A 159 31.38 -3.48 -15.27
N ASN A 160 30.60 -4.56 -15.16
CA ASN A 160 30.63 -5.68 -16.11
C ASN A 160 30.32 -5.20 -17.54
N GLY A 161 29.38 -4.28 -17.69
CA GLY A 161 29.03 -3.66 -18.97
C GLY A 161 29.94 -2.51 -19.41
N GLY A 162 31.00 -2.18 -18.66
CA GLY A 162 31.94 -1.10 -19.01
C GLY A 162 31.37 0.31 -18.91
N TYR A 163 30.19 0.50 -18.29
CA TYR A 163 29.56 1.81 -18.12
C TYR A 163 30.30 2.68 -17.09
N ILE A 164 30.86 2.06 -16.06
CA ILE A 164 31.82 2.66 -15.14
C ILE A 164 33.00 1.71 -14.92
N THR A 165 34.11 2.24 -14.39
CA THR A 165 35.21 1.40 -13.90
C THR A 165 35.04 1.07 -12.41
N ALA A 166 35.64 -0.02 -11.94
CA ALA A 166 35.63 -0.37 -10.51
C ALA A 166 36.21 0.75 -9.61
N ALA A 167 37.23 1.47 -10.10
CA ALA A 167 37.82 2.62 -9.42
C ALA A 167 36.81 3.77 -9.20
N ASN A 168 35.79 3.88 -10.06
CA ASN A 168 34.77 4.92 -9.99
C ASN A 168 33.51 4.49 -9.23
N ALA A 169 33.46 3.28 -8.65
CA ALA A 169 32.26 2.75 -8.00
C ALA A 169 31.74 3.63 -6.86
N ILE A 170 32.62 4.08 -5.95
CA ILE A 170 32.24 4.97 -4.84
C ILE A 170 31.76 6.32 -5.36
N ALA A 171 32.46 6.91 -6.34
CA ALA A 171 32.07 8.19 -6.92
C ALA A 171 30.69 8.10 -7.61
N ASN A 172 30.41 7.01 -8.32
CA ASN A 172 29.09 6.77 -8.91
C ASN A 172 28.01 6.61 -7.83
N ALA A 173 28.26 5.83 -6.77
CA ALA A 173 27.29 5.68 -5.67
C ALA A 173 27.04 7.00 -4.92
N GLN A 174 28.06 7.84 -4.72
CA GLN A 174 27.90 9.20 -4.18
C GLN A 174 27.00 10.05 -5.08
N GLN A 175 27.19 9.99 -6.40
CA GLN A 175 26.33 10.69 -7.36
C GLN A 175 24.89 10.20 -7.29
N THR A 176 24.67 8.88 -7.24
CA THR A 176 23.35 8.27 -7.08
C THR A 176 22.67 8.70 -5.78
N MET A 177 23.41 8.76 -4.67
CA MET A 177 22.85 9.23 -3.39
C MET A 177 22.53 10.73 -3.42
N ARG A 178 23.32 11.57 -4.08
CA ARG A 178 22.98 13.00 -4.27
C ARG A 178 21.71 13.17 -5.11
N TYR A 179 21.55 12.35 -6.14
CA TYR A 179 20.32 12.29 -6.91
C TYR A 179 19.13 11.90 -6.04
N ALA A 180 19.29 10.88 -5.18
CA ALA A 180 18.27 10.46 -4.21
C ALA A 180 17.89 11.59 -3.26
N GLN A 181 18.89 12.30 -2.70
CA GLN A 181 18.67 13.45 -1.82
C GLN A 181 17.85 14.55 -2.51
N THR A 182 18.17 14.85 -3.76
CA THR A 182 17.58 15.96 -4.51
C THR A 182 16.15 15.66 -4.94
N ASN A 183 15.90 14.46 -5.47
CA ASN A 183 14.65 14.12 -6.15
C ASN A 183 13.65 13.36 -5.27
N TYR A 184 14.12 12.70 -4.20
CA TYR A 184 13.26 11.87 -3.35
C TYR A 184 13.25 12.32 -1.89
N PHE A 185 14.41 12.40 -1.23
CA PHE A 185 14.47 12.60 0.23
C PHE A 185 13.85 13.92 0.69
N ASN A 186 13.86 14.94 -0.17
CA ASN A 186 13.26 16.25 0.10
C ASN A 186 11.74 16.30 -0.14
N SER A 187 11.11 15.23 -0.62
CA SER A 187 9.67 15.19 -0.85
C SER A 187 8.90 15.21 0.47
N ALA A 188 7.81 15.98 0.54
CA ALA A 188 7.05 16.15 1.77
C ALA A 188 6.45 14.84 2.34
N ASN A 189 6.20 13.85 1.48
CA ASN A 189 5.71 12.53 1.89
C ASN A 189 6.83 11.49 2.06
N TYR A 190 8.11 11.86 1.91
CA TYR A 190 9.21 10.93 2.15
C TYR A 190 9.27 10.55 3.63
N LEU A 191 9.40 9.26 3.94
CA LEU A 191 9.43 8.81 5.33
C LEU A 191 10.75 9.22 5.99
N GLN A 192 10.65 9.77 7.19
CA GLN A 192 11.81 10.13 8.00
C GLN A 192 11.79 9.39 9.34
N LEU A 193 12.98 8.99 9.79
CA LEU A 193 13.20 8.46 11.13
C LEU A 193 14.18 9.39 11.84
N SER A 194 13.74 10.04 12.92
CA SER A 194 14.54 11.03 13.66
C SER A 194 15.13 12.14 12.75
N ASN A 195 14.29 12.73 11.90
CA ASN A 195 14.64 13.77 10.91
C ASN A 195 15.63 13.35 9.80
N LYS A 196 15.90 12.05 9.66
CA LYS A 196 16.71 11.50 8.57
C LYS A 196 15.82 10.78 7.57
N PRO A 197 16.03 10.94 6.24
CA PRO A 197 15.30 10.16 5.25
C PRO A 197 15.59 8.67 5.44
N VAL A 198 14.57 7.83 5.46
CA VAL A 198 14.75 6.37 5.52
C VAL A 198 15.23 5.88 4.16
N LEU A 199 16.32 5.10 4.14
CA LEU A 199 16.84 4.45 2.94
C LEU A 199 17.09 2.98 3.24
N LEU A 200 16.51 2.09 2.45
CA LEU A 200 16.85 0.67 2.48
C LEU A 200 17.91 0.39 1.40
N ASN A 201 18.69 -0.67 1.62
CA ASN A 201 19.49 -1.27 0.56
C ASN A 201 19.22 -2.77 0.47
N PHE A 202 18.82 -3.23 -0.71
CA PHE A 202 18.74 -4.64 -1.04
C PHE A 202 20.16 -5.16 -1.25
N GLY A 203 20.67 -5.89 -0.25
CA GLY A 203 22.08 -6.21 -0.07
C GLY A 203 22.63 -5.77 1.29
N ALA A 204 23.94 -5.56 1.45
CA ALA A 204 24.89 -5.21 0.41
C ALA A 204 25.40 -6.40 -0.41
N VAL A 205 25.44 -6.23 -1.73
CA VAL A 205 26.01 -7.19 -2.68
C VAL A 205 27.40 -6.74 -3.13
N TYR A 206 27.57 -5.46 -3.51
CA TYR A 206 28.82 -4.92 -4.02
C TYR A 206 29.62 -4.17 -2.95
N PHE A 207 28.96 -3.32 -2.16
CA PHE A 207 29.60 -2.54 -1.09
C PHE A 207 29.56 -3.28 0.25
N GLN A 208 30.40 -4.31 0.37
CA GLN A 208 30.40 -5.20 1.54
C GLN A 208 31.15 -4.66 2.77
N ASN A 209 31.84 -3.51 2.66
CA ASN A 209 32.60 -2.93 3.76
C ASN A 209 31.94 -1.66 4.32
N ASN A 210 31.91 -1.54 5.65
CA ASN A 210 31.35 -0.35 6.33
C ASN A 210 31.97 0.97 5.85
N SER A 211 33.28 1.00 5.59
CA SER A 211 33.99 2.21 5.14
C SER A 211 33.49 2.71 3.78
N GLN A 212 32.99 1.82 2.91
CA GLN A 212 32.42 2.20 1.62
C GLN A 212 31.12 2.98 1.82
N TRP A 213 30.21 2.49 2.67
CA TRP A 213 28.97 3.19 3.01
C TRP A 213 29.21 4.53 3.71
N VAL A 214 30.19 4.61 4.62
CA VAL A 214 30.62 5.88 5.22
C VAL A 214 31.08 6.86 4.13
N SER A 215 31.90 6.40 3.18
CA SER A 215 32.36 7.23 2.05
C SER A 215 31.20 7.66 1.15
N ILE A 216 30.27 6.77 0.84
CA ILE A 216 29.11 7.05 0.00
C ILE A 216 28.23 8.14 0.63
N PHE A 217 27.88 8.01 1.91
CA PHE A 217 27.01 8.98 2.60
C PHE A 217 27.71 10.28 2.97
N SER A 218 29.04 10.35 2.95
CA SER A 218 29.78 11.61 3.16
C SER A 218 29.45 12.68 2.11
N ALA A 219 28.89 12.29 0.96
CA ALA A 219 28.48 13.19 -0.11
C ALA A 219 27.13 13.90 0.14
N LEU A 220 26.44 13.58 1.24
CA LEU A 220 25.11 14.05 1.59
C LEU A 220 25.14 15.08 2.72
N SER A 221 24.25 16.07 2.66
CA SER A 221 24.08 17.05 3.74
C SER A 221 23.19 16.52 4.87
N ASN A 222 22.25 15.63 4.56
CA ASN A 222 21.45 14.89 5.53
C ASN A 222 21.62 13.38 5.27
N GLN A 223 22.43 12.72 6.07
CA GLN A 223 22.68 11.28 5.92
C GLN A 223 21.42 10.48 6.27
N PRO A 224 21.08 9.44 5.50
CA PRO A 224 19.86 8.69 5.70
C PRO A 224 19.87 7.86 6.99
N ALA A 225 18.68 7.56 7.49
CA ALA A 225 18.47 6.43 8.39
C ALA A 225 18.56 5.16 7.54
N PHE A 226 19.77 4.61 7.44
CA PHE A 226 20.10 3.50 6.54
C PHE A 226 19.75 2.13 7.12
N PHE A 227 19.14 1.26 6.32
CA PHE A 227 18.80 -0.12 6.67
C PHE A 227 19.29 -1.09 5.59
N SER A 228 20.14 -2.03 5.96
CA SER A 228 20.63 -3.10 5.07
C SER A 228 19.72 -4.33 5.18
N GLU A 229 19.78 -5.23 4.19
CA GLU A 229 19.12 -6.52 4.26
C GLU A 229 19.88 -7.45 5.23
N ASP A 230 19.12 -8.12 6.11
CA ASP A 230 19.50 -9.16 7.08
C ASP A 230 20.53 -8.80 8.16
N GLN A 231 21.52 -7.98 7.85
CA GLN A 231 22.64 -7.65 8.71
C GLN A 231 22.85 -6.15 8.79
N ARG A 232 23.20 -5.66 9.98
CA ARG A 232 23.45 -4.24 10.23
C ARG A 232 24.92 -3.90 10.02
N PHE A 233 25.22 -2.98 9.10
CA PHE A 233 26.50 -2.27 9.09
C PHE A 233 26.63 -1.29 10.27
N PRO A 234 27.84 -1.05 10.82
CA PRO A 234 28.04 -0.06 11.87
C PRO A 234 27.48 1.34 11.55
N VAL A 235 27.61 1.82 10.30
CA VAL A 235 27.05 3.10 9.83
C VAL A 235 25.52 3.09 9.70
N ALA A 236 24.90 1.91 9.60
CA ALA A 236 23.46 1.79 9.43
C ALA A 236 22.71 2.17 10.71
N THR A 237 21.43 2.54 10.56
CA THR A 237 20.48 2.66 11.68
C THR A 237 19.93 1.30 12.09
N GLY A 238 19.85 0.36 11.16
CA GLY A 238 19.35 -0.98 11.40
C GLY A 238 19.53 -1.91 10.21
N ALA A 239 18.75 -2.99 10.23
CA ALA A 239 18.56 -3.87 9.08
C ALA A 239 17.06 -4.22 8.94
N TYR A 240 16.71 -4.89 7.85
CA TYR A 240 15.40 -5.48 7.62
C TYR A 240 15.54 -6.94 7.19
N ASN A 241 14.58 -7.79 7.53
CA ASN A 241 14.59 -9.19 7.10
C ASN A 241 13.86 -9.37 5.76
N TRP A 242 14.22 -10.38 4.97
CA TRP A 242 13.58 -10.75 3.70
C TRP A 242 13.12 -12.22 3.72
N PRO A 243 12.28 -12.72 2.78
CA PRO A 243 12.10 -14.16 2.58
C PRO A 243 13.44 -14.91 2.46
N PRO A 244 13.82 -15.77 3.42
CA PRO A 244 15.13 -16.42 3.43
C PRO A 244 15.11 -17.67 2.56
N MET A 245 14.78 -17.53 1.28
CA MET A 245 14.54 -18.67 0.38
C MET A 245 15.80 -19.51 0.14
N TYR A 246 16.99 -18.96 0.38
CA TYR A 246 18.24 -19.71 0.41
C TYR A 246 18.29 -20.81 1.50
N LEU A 247 17.39 -20.78 2.48
CA LEU A 247 17.22 -21.83 3.50
C LEU A 247 16.28 -22.97 3.06
N SER A 248 15.76 -22.92 1.84
CA SER A 248 14.93 -23.98 1.28
C SER A 248 15.71 -25.30 1.21
N SER A 249 15.05 -26.39 1.60
CA SER A 249 15.57 -27.75 1.47
C SER A 249 14.57 -28.59 0.71
N GLY A 250 15.02 -29.34 -0.30
CA GLY A 250 14.12 -30.07 -1.19
C GLY A 250 13.15 -29.16 -1.96
N GLY A 251 13.53 -27.90 -2.22
CA GLY A 251 12.71 -26.91 -2.91
C GLY A 251 11.61 -26.27 -2.05
N VAL A 252 11.64 -26.42 -0.73
CA VAL A 252 10.64 -25.84 0.18
C VAL A 252 11.31 -25.15 1.37
N LEU A 253 10.85 -23.93 1.68
CA LEU A 253 11.21 -23.24 2.92
C LEU A 253 10.29 -23.74 4.05
N SER A 254 10.86 -24.53 4.97
CA SER A 254 10.09 -25.06 6.10
C SER A 254 9.71 -23.97 7.11
N SER A 255 8.57 -24.13 7.78
CA SER A 255 8.13 -23.22 8.85
C SER A 255 9.15 -23.12 10.00
N ASN A 256 9.87 -24.22 10.30
CA ASN A 256 10.93 -24.23 11.31
C ASN A 256 12.14 -23.40 10.89
N SER A 257 12.62 -23.56 9.66
CA SER A 257 13.72 -22.75 9.10
C SER A 257 13.36 -21.27 9.10
N LEU A 258 12.16 -20.92 8.63
CA LEU A 258 11.66 -19.56 8.63
C LEU A 258 11.56 -18.97 10.04
N TYR A 259 10.97 -19.71 10.99
CA TYR A 259 10.85 -19.25 12.37
C TYR A 259 12.21 -19.03 13.05
N ASN A 260 13.17 -19.94 12.82
CA ASN A 260 14.52 -19.82 13.37
C ASN A 260 15.27 -18.62 12.80
N TYR A 261 15.16 -18.38 11.49
CA TYR A 261 15.70 -17.19 10.84
C TYR A 261 15.11 -15.91 11.44
N LEU A 262 13.78 -15.79 11.51
CA LEU A 262 13.11 -14.60 12.04
C LEU A 262 13.41 -14.34 13.53
N THR A 263 13.60 -15.41 14.31
CA THR A 263 13.97 -15.31 15.73
C THR A 263 15.42 -14.89 15.89
N THR A 264 16.33 -15.44 15.09
CA THR A 264 17.73 -15.03 15.07
C THR A 264 17.87 -13.56 14.66
N PHE A 265 17.19 -13.14 13.59
CA PHE A 265 17.18 -11.74 13.16
C PHE A 265 16.69 -10.81 14.27
N GLN A 266 15.56 -11.13 14.91
CA GLN A 266 15.01 -10.32 15.99
C GLN A 266 15.94 -10.26 17.23
N ASN A 267 16.61 -11.35 17.57
CA ASN A 267 17.57 -11.38 18.68
C ASN A 267 18.79 -10.50 18.38
N ASN A 268 19.32 -10.57 17.16
CA ASN A 268 20.40 -9.68 16.73
C ASN A 268 19.96 -8.21 16.73
N ALA A 269 18.73 -7.95 16.31
CA ALA A 269 18.17 -6.62 16.25
C ALA A 269 17.93 -5.96 17.63
N ALA A 270 17.93 -6.73 18.72
CA ALA A 270 17.74 -6.21 20.06
C ALA A 270 18.82 -5.19 20.49
N SER A 271 20.02 -5.26 19.90
CA SER A 271 21.10 -4.31 20.16
C SER A 271 21.18 -3.16 19.15
N TRP A 272 20.26 -3.10 18.17
CA TRP A 272 20.27 -2.08 17.12
C TRP A 272 19.37 -0.89 17.51
N PRO A 273 19.73 0.35 17.11
CA PRO A 273 18.87 1.52 17.20
C PRO A 273 17.44 1.31 16.67
N ALA A 274 17.30 0.60 15.55
CA ALA A 274 16.01 0.21 14.98
C ALA A 274 16.16 -1.01 14.06
N PHE A 275 15.04 -1.63 13.72
CA PHE A 275 14.95 -2.62 12.63
C PHE A 275 13.57 -2.54 11.98
N ILE A 276 13.47 -3.10 10.77
CA ILE A 276 12.21 -3.24 10.04
C ILE A 276 11.86 -4.72 9.99
N SER A 277 10.63 -5.06 10.36
CA SER A 277 10.15 -6.45 10.30
C SER A 277 9.31 -6.66 9.06
N SER A 278 9.63 -7.70 8.29
CA SER A 278 8.91 -8.02 7.06
C SER A 278 7.86 -9.11 7.24
N ALA A 279 6.80 -9.05 6.43
CA ALA A 279 5.77 -10.07 6.32
C ALA A 279 5.41 -10.31 4.85
N PHE A 280 5.25 -11.58 4.46
CA PHE A 280 5.00 -12.01 3.08
C PHE A 280 4.00 -13.15 3.08
N PRO A 281 3.16 -13.29 2.04
CA PRO A 281 2.09 -14.27 2.10
C PRO A 281 2.53 -15.67 1.68
N ARG A 282 3.45 -15.75 0.71
CA ARG A 282 3.94 -16.97 0.07
C ARG A 282 5.20 -16.64 -0.73
N PHE A 283 5.81 -17.65 -1.34
CA PHE A 283 6.85 -17.49 -2.35
C PHE A 283 6.76 -18.64 -3.33
N LYS A 284 6.82 -18.33 -4.63
CA LYS A 284 6.94 -19.33 -5.69
C LYS A 284 7.48 -18.64 -6.93
N ASP A 285 8.79 -18.74 -7.14
CA ASP A 285 9.41 -18.13 -8.32
C ASP A 285 9.07 -18.86 -9.62
N ILE A 286 9.11 -18.12 -10.72
CA ILE A 286 8.93 -18.62 -12.08
C ILE A 286 10.27 -18.92 -12.78
N TYR A 287 11.40 -18.68 -12.12
CA TYR A 287 12.71 -18.60 -12.78
C TYR A 287 13.12 -19.91 -13.43
N GLN A 288 12.87 -21.05 -12.78
CA GLN A 288 13.17 -22.35 -13.37
C GLN A 288 12.34 -22.62 -14.63
N GLN A 289 11.05 -22.26 -14.61
CA GLN A 289 10.15 -22.42 -15.75
C GLN A 289 10.51 -21.45 -16.89
N ALA A 290 11.02 -20.26 -16.54
CA ALA A 290 11.54 -19.29 -17.49
C ALA A 290 12.93 -19.65 -18.06
N GLY A 291 13.62 -20.66 -17.51
CA GLY A 291 14.98 -21.03 -17.91
C GLY A 291 16.07 -20.08 -17.39
N LEU A 292 15.82 -19.36 -16.31
CA LEU A 292 16.74 -18.38 -15.69
C LEU A 292 17.58 -18.96 -14.53
N GLY A 293 17.46 -20.25 -14.24
CA GLY A 293 18.21 -20.92 -13.17
C GLY A 293 17.39 -21.94 -12.41
N PHE A 294 17.89 -22.41 -11.27
CA PHE A 294 17.09 -23.22 -10.35
C PHE A 294 16.15 -22.32 -9.54
N THR A 295 15.01 -22.86 -9.13
CA THR A 295 14.11 -22.21 -8.18
C THR A 295 14.82 -21.95 -6.85
N TYR A 296 14.48 -20.86 -6.18
CA TYR A 296 14.87 -20.60 -4.78
C TYR A 296 14.01 -21.40 -3.78
N GLY A 297 13.07 -22.18 -4.29
CA GLY A 297 12.13 -22.98 -3.53
C GLY A 297 10.75 -22.32 -3.45
N ALA A 298 9.89 -22.90 -2.63
CA ALA A 298 8.55 -22.41 -2.38
C ALA A 298 8.27 -22.23 -0.89
N LEU A 299 7.46 -21.23 -0.58
CA LEU A 299 6.82 -21.07 0.72
C LEU A 299 5.32 -21.13 0.52
N ASP A 300 4.68 -22.09 1.19
CA ASP A 300 3.23 -22.28 1.09
C ASP A 300 2.48 -21.09 1.68
N ASP A 301 1.41 -20.69 1.00
CA ASP A 301 0.44 -19.70 1.45
C ASP A 301 -0.33 -20.18 2.68
N ALA A 302 -0.49 -21.50 2.82
CA ALA A 302 -1.25 -22.15 3.89
C ALA A 302 -2.66 -21.54 4.06
N SER A 303 -3.34 -21.27 2.93
CA SER A 303 -4.65 -20.60 2.91
C SER A 303 -4.66 -19.26 3.65
N GLY A 304 -3.60 -18.47 3.46
CA GLY A 304 -3.38 -17.16 4.08
C GLY A 304 -2.85 -17.19 5.52
N GLN A 305 -2.63 -18.36 6.12
CA GLN A 305 -2.12 -18.45 7.49
C GLN A 305 -0.65 -18.04 7.61
N THR A 306 0.15 -18.25 6.56
CA THR A 306 1.54 -17.77 6.49
C THR A 306 1.57 -16.25 6.64
N PHE A 307 0.78 -15.53 5.83
CA PHE A 307 0.72 -14.07 5.90
C PHE A 307 0.25 -13.55 7.27
N ARG A 308 -0.86 -14.12 7.79
CA ARG A 308 -1.42 -13.73 9.09
C ARG A 308 -0.39 -13.90 10.21
N SER A 309 0.32 -15.04 10.23
CA SER A 309 1.31 -15.31 11.27
C SER A 309 2.51 -14.36 11.21
N LEU A 310 3.04 -14.11 10.00
CA LEU A 310 4.19 -13.22 9.80
C LEU A 310 3.82 -11.76 10.08
N LEU A 311 2.67 -11.29 9.61
CA LEU A 311 2.22 -9.93 9.85
C LEU A 311 1.93 -9.70 11.33
N LYS A 312 1.31 -10.66 12.03
CA LYS A 312 1.11 -10.57 13.48
C LYS A 312 2.45 -10.45 14.21
N ARG A 313 3.45 -11.24 13.83
CA ARG A 313 4.81 -11.14 14.39
C ARG A 313 5.42 -9.76 14.16
N ALA A 314 5.35 -9.24 12.93
CA ALA A 314 5.89 -7.93 12.59
C ALA A 314 5.21 -6.78 13.35
N ILE A 315 3.90 -6.87 13.56
CA ILE A 315 3.14 -5.88 14.34
C ILE A 315 3.53 -5.91 15.82
N THR A 316 3.61 -7.12 16.40
CA THR A 316 3.73 -7.30 17.86
C THR A 316 5.15 -7.31 18.41
N ASN A 317 6.18 -7.39 17.57
CA ASN A 317 7.58 -7.27 18.00
C ASN A 317 7.98 -5.80 18.24
N ASN A 318 9.26 -5.49 18.43
CA ASN A 318 9.76 -4.13 18.69
C ASN A 318 10.28 -3.39 17.42
N ALA A 319 9.89 -3.83 16.22
CA ALA A 319 10.32 -3.17 14.99
C ALA A 319 9.88 -1.70 14.96
N ALA A 320 10.68 -0.83 14.34
CA ALA A 320 10.33 0.58 14.14
C ALA A 320 9.34 0.75 12.98
N MET A 321 9.36 -0.17 12.01
CA MET A 321 8.55 -0.14 10.79
C MET A 321 8.22 -1.58 10.38
N ILE A 322 7.16 -1.73 9.60
CA ILE A 322 6.75 -3.01 9.00
C ILE A 322 6.89 -2.89 7.48
N GLN A 323 7.40 -3.94 6.83
CA GLN A 323 7.45 -4.03 5.38
C GLN A 323 6.66 -5.27 4.90
N LEU A 324 5.66 -5.04 4.06
CA LEU A 324 4.95 -6.10 3.37
C LEU A 324 5.71 -6.46 2.09
N VAL A 325 6.02 -7.73 1.91
CA VAL A 325 6.84 -8.27 0.81
C VAL A 325 5.96 -9.20 -0.03
N THR A 326 5.55 -8.83 -1.22
CA THR A 326 5.69 -7.53 -1.91
C THR A 326 4.31 -7.07 -2.40
N TRP A 327 4.19 -5.83 -2.85
CA TRP A 327 3.01 -5.40 -3.60
C TRP A 327 2.86 -6.28 -4.84
N ASN A 328 3.88 -6.30 -5.70
CA ASN A 328 3.76 -6.77 -7.06
C ASN A 328 5.02 -7.46 -7.64
N ASP A 329 5.86 -8.13 -6.85
CA ASP A 329 6.88 -9.01 -7.43
C ASP A 329 6.27 -10.34 -7.91
N TYR A 330 5.75 -10.30 -9.14
CA TYR A 330 5.16 -11.44 -9.82
C TYR A 330 6.19 -12.51 -10.21
N GLY A 331 7.46 -12.14 -10.37
CA GLY A 331 8.52 -13.09 -10.74
C GLY A 331 8.83 -14.07 -9.62
N GLU A 332 8.80 -13.58 -8.37
CA GLU A 332 8.99 -14.38 -7.15
C GLU A 332 7.67 -14.89 -6.53
N GLY A 333 6.55 -14.33 -6.96
CA GLY A 333 5.23 -14.75 -6.50
C GLY A 333 4.93 -14.36 -5.04
N THR A 334 5.55 -13.29 -4.54
CA THR A 334 5.32 -12.76 -3.17
C THR A 334 4.18 -11.73 -3.12
N VAL A 335 3.45 -11.55 -4.23
CA VAL A 335 2.46 -10.48 -4.43
C VAL A 335 1.31 -10.47 -3.41
N ILE A 336 0.97 -9.27 -2.92
CA ILE A 336 -0.27 -8.97 -2.18
C ILE A 336 -1.23 -8.08 -2.96
N GLU A 337 -0.80 -7.51 -4.10
CA GLU A 337 -1.70 -6.91 -5.07
C GLU A 337 -2.80 -7.91 -5.44
N PRO A 338 -4.06 -7.47 -5.61
CA PRO A 338 -5.12 -8.38 -5.98
C PRO A 338 -4.85 -9.13 -7.28
N THR A 339 -4.93 -10.45 -7.22
CA THR A 339 -4.79 -11.35 -8.37
C THR A 339 -6.09 -12.10 -8.64
N VAL A 340 -6.19 -12.79 -9.77
CA VAL A 340 -7.33 -13.67 -10.08
C VAL A 340 -7.49 -14.77 -9.03
N GLU A 341 -6.38 -15.27 -8.49
CA GLU A 341 -6.35 -16.39 -7.56
C GLU A 341 -6.76 -16.01 -6.13
N PHE A 342 -6.42 -14.79 -5.69
CA PHE A 342 -6.57 -14.39 -4.28
C PHE A 342 -7.49 -13.20 -4.06
N GLY A 343 -7.86 -12.46 -5.12
CA GLY A 343 -8.65 -11.25 -5.02
C GLY A 343 -8.11 -10.31 -3.95
N PHE A 344 -8.99 -9.79 -3.09
CA PHE A 344 -8.61 -8.86 -2.02
C PHE A 344 -8.16 -9.54 -0.71
N ARG A 345 -7.97 -10.86 -0.67
CA ARG A 345 -7.80 -11.61 0.58
C ARG A 345 -6.66 -11.07 1.45
N ASP A 346 -5.49 -10.82 0.88
CA ASP A 346 -4.32 -10.41 1.66
C ASP A 346 -4.46 -8.96 2.14
N LEU A 347 -5.07 -8.08 1.34
CA LEU A 347 -5.41 -6.72 1.76
C LEU A 347 -6.45 -6.72 2.89
N ALA A 348 -7.41 -7.64 2.89
CA ALA A 348 -8.36 -7.81 3.99
C ALA A 348 -7.66 -8.19 5.30
N VAL A 349 -6.60 -9.01 5.25
CA VAL A 349 -5.77 -9.30 6.43
C VAL A 349 -5.13 -8.02 6.99
N VAL A 350 -4.65 -7.14 6.11
CA VAL A 350 -4.07 -5.85 6.54
C VAL A 350 -5.14 -4.99 7.22
N GLN A 351 -6.36 -4.91 6.67
CA GLN A 351 -7.47 -4.18 7.28
C GLN A 351 -7.85 -4.74 8.67
N ASP A 352 -7.96 -6.07 8.79
CA ASP A 352 -8.25 -6.74 10.05
C ASP A 352 -7.23 -6.37 11.13
N TYR A 353 -5.95 -6.42 10.77
CA TYR A 353 -4.87 -6.17 11.74
C TYR A 353 -4.65 -4.68 12.00
N ARG A 354 -4.90 -3.80 11.02
CA ARG A 354 -4.97 -2.36 11.25
C ARG A 354 -6.01 -2.05 12.31
N ARG A 355 -7.21 -2.63 12.16
CA ARG A 355 -8.31 -2.49 13.10
C ARG A 355 -7.99 -3.07 14.48
N GLN A 356 -7.38 -4.25 14.51
CA GLN A 356 -7.11 -4.97 15.75
C GLN A 356 -5.99 -4.35 16.59
N TYR A 357 -4.90 -3.87 15.97
CA TYR A 357 -3.68 -3.52 16.69
C TYR A 357 -3.32 -2.03 16.69
N PHE A 358 -3.86 -1.23 15.76
CA PHE A 358 -3.47 0.18 15.61
C PHE A 358 -4.63 1.16 15.79
N ASP A 359 -5.79 0.88 15.19
CA ASP A 359 -6.93 1.78 15.20
C ASP A 359 -8.25 1.00 15.20
N SER A 360 -8.85 0.81 16.38
CA SER A 360 -10.14 0.11 16.52
C SER A 360 -11.28 0.75 15.74
N ASN A 361 -11.14 2.03 15.35
CA ASN A 361 -12.13 2.78 14.58
C ASN A 361 -11.82 2.80 13.07
N PHE A 362 -10.78 2.10 12.61
CA PHE A 362 -10.42 2.03 11.19
C PHE A 362 -11.63 1.58 10.37
N ALA A 363 -12.31 2.48 9.67
CA ALA A 363 -13.66 2.20 9.16
C ALA A 363 -13.67 1.23 7.97
N ASN A 364 -12.63 1.29 7.13
CA ASN A 364 -12.60 0.60 5.83
C ASN A 364 -12.77 -0.93 5.97
N THR A 365 -13.53 -1.48 5.05
CA THR A 365 -13.89 -2.89 4.95
C THR A 365 -13.39 -3.48 3.63
N THR A 366 -13.44 -4.80 3.50
CA THR A 366 -13.03 -5.48 2.26
C THR A 366 -13.93 -5.10 1.07
N ASN A 367 -15.20 -4.71 1.32
CA ASN A 367 -16.08 -4.23 0.25
C ASN A 367 -15.59 -2.91 -0.35
N ASP A 368 -14.95 -2.05 0.46
CA ASP A 368 -14.41 -0.78 -0.02
C ASP A 368 -13.25 -0.97 -0.99
N LEU A 369 -12.53 -2.11 -0.93
CA LEU A 369 -11.46 -2.46 -1.85
C LEU A 369 -11.94 -2.69 -3.29
N ALA A 370 -13.26 -2.78 -3.52
CA ALA A 370 -13.82 -2.80 -4.87
C ALA A 370 -13.85 -1.40 -5.54
N LEU A 371 -13.82 -0.31 -4.76
CA LEU A 371 -13.91 1.06 -5.29
C LEU A 371 -12.76 1.40 -6.26
N PRO A 372 -11.49 1.09 -5.96
CA PRO A 372 -10.39 1.34 -6.90
C PRO A 372 -10.55 0.60 -8.23
N LEU A 373 -11.05 -0.64 -8.20
CA LEU A 373 -11.27 -1.42 -9.44
C LEU A 373 -12.39 -0.81 -10.30
N ARG A 374 -13.48 -0.37 -9.65
CA ARG A 374 -14.59 0.32 -10.33
C ARG A 374 -14.11 1.62 -10.98
N LEU A 375 -13.34 2.41 -10.24
CA LEU A 375 -12.69 3.63 -10.74
C LEU A 375 -11.76 3.32 -11.93
N TYR A 376 -10.90 2.32 -11.80
CA TYR A 376 -10.00 1.83 -12.86
C TYR A 376 -10.79 1.48 -14.14
N ASN A 377 -11.84 0.68 -14.03
CA ASN A 377 -12.66 0.27 -15.17
C ASN A 377 -13.32 1.46 -15.86
N LEU A 378 -13.87 2.40 -15.09
CA LEU A 378 -14.48 3.61 -15.65
C LEU A 378 -13.44 4.54 -16.30
N ARG A 379 -12.24 4.67 -15.75
CA ARG A 379 -11.13 5.41 -16.38
C ARG A 379 -10.80 4.84 -17.75
N ARG A 380 -10.69 3.51 -17.85
CA ARG A 380 -10.43 2.82 -19.12
C ARG A 380 -11.59 3.01 -20.10
N GLN A 381 -12.82 2.81 -19.65
CA GLN A 381 -14.03 2.93 -20.47
C GLN A 381 -14.21 4.35 -21.04
N TYR A 382 -13.94 5.39 -20.25
CA TYR A 382 -14.16 6.78 -20.60
C TYR A 382 -12.86 7.53 -20.95
N THR A 383 -11.89 6.82 -21.54
CA THR A 383 -10.64 7.42 -22.02
C THR A 383 -10.95 8.60 -22.95
N GLY A 384 -10.36 9.76 -22.69
CA GLY A 384 -10.56 10.99 -23.48
C GLY A 384 -11.84 11.78 -23.18
N ASN A 385 -12.78 11.26 -22.37
CA ASN A 385 -13.98 12.00 -21.99
C ASN A 385 -13.69 12.94 -20.81
N ALA A 386 -13.49 14.24 -21.08
CA ALA A 386 -13.08 15.22 -20.07
C ALA A 386 -14.11 15.39 -18.92
N ILE A 387 -15.41 15.34 -19.22
CA ILE A 387 -16.48 15.54 -18.24
C ILE A 387 -16.52 14.37 -17.25
N VAL A 388 -16.54 13.13 -17.76
CA VAL A 388 -16.54 11.93 -16.91
C VAL A 388 -15.23 11.84 -16.13
N ASN A 389 -14.08 12.16 -16.74
CA ASN A 389 -12.80 12.14 -16.03
C ASN A 389 -12.69 13.18 -14.93
N ALA A 390 -13.38 14.34 -15.05
CA ALA A 390 -13.47 15.30 -13.96
C ALA A 390 -14.28 14.75 -12.78
N GLU A 391 -15.34 13.97 -13.04
CA GLU A 391 -16.07 13.26 -11.99
C GLU A 391 -15.23 12.17 -11.34
N LEU A 392 -14.51 11.36 -12.13
CA LEU A 392 -13.59 10.34 -11.61
C LEU A 392 -12.44 10.95 -10.79
N ASN A 393 -11.97 12.15 -11.13
CA ASN A 393 -11.01 12.90 -10.30
C ASN A 393 -11.61 13.26 -8.94
N ARG A 394 -12.87 13.71 -8.89
CA ARG A 394 -13.58 13.97 -7.63
C ARG A 394 -13.79 12.69 -6.83
N THR A 395 -14.11 11.58 -7.50
CA THR A 395 -14.20 10.26 -6.87
C THR A 395 -12.88 9.86 -6.23
N PHE A 396 -11.75 10.00 -6.93
CA PHE A 396 -10.42 9.76 -6.35
C PHE A 396 -10.20 10.59 -5.08
N ILE A 397 -10.48 11.89 -5.13
CA ILE A 397 -10.35 12.79 -3.97
C ILE A 397 -11.22 12.32 -2.80
N ASN A 398 -12.47 11.92 -3.06
CA ASN A 398 -13.38 11.41 -2.04
C ASN A 398 -12.87 10.09 -1.44
N ILE A 399 -12.32 9.17 -2.24
CA ILE A 399 -11.72 7.93 -1.71
C ILE A 399 -10.52 8.26 -0.81
N VAL A 400 -9.60 9.13 -1.25
CA VAL A 400 -8.43 9.53 -0.46
C VAL A 400 -8.83 10.21 0.85
N ALA A 401 -9.90 11.01 0.83
CA ALA A 401 -10.43 11.70 2.00
C ALA A 401 -11.26 10.80 2.95
N GLY A 402 -11.55 9.55 2.58
CA GLY A 402 -12.40 8.64 3.35
C GLY A 402 -13.91 8.87 3.18
N ASN A 403 -14.33 9.71 2.23
CA ASN A 403 -15.73 9.95 1.88
C ASN A 403 -16.28 8.83 0.99
N LEU A 404 -16.17 7.57 1.44
CA LEU A 404 -16.41 6.38 0.62
C LEU A 404 -17.87 6.26 0.17
N SER A 405 -18.82 6.71 0.98
CA SER A 405 -20.25 6.73 0.60
C SER A 405 -20.51 7.65 -0.60
N VAL A 406 -19.85 8.81 -0.64
CA VAL A 406 -19.95 9.74 -1.77
C VAL A 406 -19.27 9.14 -3.00
N ALA A 407 -18.04 8.65 -2.86
CA ALA A 407 -17.33 8.00 -3.96
C ALA A 407 -18.12 6.83 -4.56
N ASN A 408 -18.74 6.01 -3.71
CA ASN A 408 -19.59 4.91 -4.14
C ASN A 408 -20.80 5.39 -4.95
N LEU A 409 -21.49 6.44 -4.50
CA LEU A 409 -22.61 7.03 -5.25
C LEU A 409 -22.15 7.56 -6.63
N GLN A 410 -21.01 8.25 -6.68
CA GLN A 410 -20.46 8.77 -7.94
C GLN A 410 -20.17 7.64 -8.94
N LEU A 411 -19.50 6.58 -8.48
CA LEU A 411 -19.20 5.40 -9.30
C LEU A 411 -20.48 4.71 -9.76
N THR A 412 -21.44 4.50 -8.87
CA THR A 412 -22.73 3.88 -9.22
C THR A 412 -23.47 4.70 -10.27
N GLY A 413 -23.51 6.03 -10.13
CA GLY A 413 -24.13 6.90 -11.13
C GLY A 413 -23.47 6.79 -12.51
N LEU A 414 -22.14 6.72 -12.55
CA LEU A 414 -21.40 6.52 -13.81
C LEU A 414 -21.69 5.16 -14.44
N GLU A 415 -21.66 4.08 -13.65
CA GLU A 415 -21.95 2.71 -14.09
C GLU A 415 -23.39 2.56 -14.60
N SER A 416 -24.36 3.16 -13.90
CA SER A 416 -25.77 3.10 -14.28
C SER A 416 -26.16 4.15 -15.33
N LYS A 417 -25.22 5.00 -15.77
CA LYS A 417 -25.47 6.16 -16.65
C LYS A 417 -26.58 7.08 -16.13
N GLN A 418 -26.63 7.30 -14.82
CA GLN A 418 -27.58 8.19 -14.15
C GLN A 418 -26.84 9.30 -13.38
N PRO A 419 -27.43 10.49 -13.27
CA PRO A 419 -26.94 11.49 -12.35
C PRO A 419 -27.23 11.07 -10.91
N VAL A 420 -26.38 11.50 -9.97
CA VAL A 420 -26.58 11.28 -8.53
C VAL A 420 -26.52 12.59 -7.76
N ILE A 421 -27.22 12.62 -6.62
CA ILE A 421 -27.19 13.72 -5.66
C ILE A 421 -26.32 13.28 -4.47
N TYR A 422 -25.40 14.13 -4.05
CA TYR A 422 -24.59 13.94 -2.84
C TYR A 422 -24.29 15.28 -2.15
N ASN A 423 -23.67 15.23 -0.97
CA ASN A 423 -23.42 16.40 -0.12
C ASN A 423 -24.68 17.22 0.18
N LEU A 424 -25.80 16.53 0.42
CA LEU A 424 -27.06 17.16 0.80
C LEU A 424 -26.90 17.84 2.17
N ALA A 425 -27.23 19.13 2.23
CA ALA A 425 -27.18 19.93 3.45
C ALA A 425 -28.34 20.91 3.52
N MET A 426 -28.73 21.26 4.73
CA MET A 426 -29.77 22.24 5.03
C MET A 426 -29.21 23.31 5.96
N ASN A 427 -29.04 24.53 5.48
CA ASN A 427 -28.43 25.64 6.22
C ASN A 427 -29.33 26.88 6.17
N ASN A 428 -29.81 27.38 7.30
CA ASN A 428 -30.67 28.58 7.39
C ASN A 428 -31.85 28.55 6.40
N ASN A 429 -32.60 27.45 6.37
CA ASN A 429 -33.71 27.23 5.43
C ASN A 429 -33.29 27.25 3.95
N ASN A 430 -32.01 27.09 3.63
CA ASN A 430 -31.52 26.86 2.27
C ASN A 430 -31.07 25.40 2.11
N LEU A 431 -31.69 24.69 1.17
CA LEU A 431 -31.30 23.35 0.77
C LEU A 431 -30.14 23.48 -0.21
N GLY A 432 -29.07 22.71 -0.01
CA GLY A 432 -27.95 22.62 -0.94
C GLY A 432 -27.54 21.19 -1.21
N PHE A 433 -27.18 20.88 -2.46
CA PHE A 433 -26.57 19.60 -2.82
C PHE A 433 -25.72 19.71 -4.08
N THR A 434 -24.88 18.70 -4.28
CA THR A 434 -24.06 18.52 -5.48
C THR A 434 -24.67 17.46 -6.39
N VAL A 435 -24.58 17.68 -7.70
CA VAL A 435 -24.91 16.73 -8.76
C VAL A 435 -23.63 16.18 -9.35
N GLY A 436 -23.57 14.85 -9.52
CA GLY A 436 -22.49 14.19 -10.25
C GLY A 436 -22.93 12.85 -10.81
N GLY A 437 -22.06 11.84 -10.79
CA GLY A 437 -22.29 10.59 -11.53
C GLY A 437 -22.23 10.83 -13.04
N PHE A 438 -23.11 10.16 -13.81
CA PHE A 438 -23.17 10.41 -15.25
C PHE A 438 -24.04 11.62 -15.56
N VAL A 439 -23.42 12.64 -16.17
CA VAL A 439 -24.12 13.81 -16.72
C VAL A 439 -23.87 13.88 -18.22
N SER A 440 -24.92 14.15 -19.00
CA SER A 440 -24.80 14.19 -20.46
C SER A 440 -24.07 15.47 -20.91
N PRO A 441 -23.60 15.54 -22.17
CA PRO A 441 -23.04 16.76 -22.74
C PRO A 441 -23.99 17.97 -22.71
N ASN A 442 -25.30 17.74 -22.63
CA ASN A 442 -26.30 18.81 -22.55
C ASN A 442 -26.51 19.32 -21.11
N GLY A 443 -25.95 18.63 -20.11
CA GLY A 443 -26.04 19.00 -18.70
C GLY A 443 -27.00 18.15 -17.88
N ALA A 444 -27.48 18.73 -16.79
CA ALA A 444 -28.44 18.12 -15.88
C ALA A 444 -29.61 19.07 -15.63
N GLU A 445 -30.80 18.51 -15.47
CA GLU A 445 -31.99 19.25 -15.07
C GLU A 445 -32.42 18.81 -13.69
N ILE A 446 -32.59 19.78 -12.80
CA ILE A 446 -33.17 19.59 -11.48
C ILE A 446 -34.65 19.92 -11.58
N GLN A 447 -35.48 18.96 -11.17
CA GLN A 447 -36.92 19.12 -11.12
C GLN A 447 -37.41 19.12 -9.68
N THR A 448 -38.50 19.86 -9.43
CA THR A 448 -39.13 19.97 -8.12
C THR A 448 -40.64 19.73 -8.22
N THR A 449 -41.23 19.25 -7.13
CA THR A 449 -42.68 19.17 -6.92
C THR A 449 -43.01 19.26 -5.43
N SER A 450 -44.22 19.70 -5.10
CA SER A 450 -44.76 19.60 -3.74
C SER A 450 -45.60 18.35 -3.48
N ASN A 451 -45.86 17.58 -4.53
CA ASN A 451 -46.63 16.34 -4.48
C ASN A 451 -46.03 15.33 -5.48
N LEU A 452 -45.60 14.16 -4.99
CA LEU A 452 -44.98 13.12 -5.81
C LEU A 452 -45.90 12.61 -6.94
N ALA A 453 -47.22 12.73 -6.79
CA ALA A 453 -48.21 12.36 -7.81
C ALA A 453 -48.51 13.48 -8.82
N ALA A 454 -48.00 14.70 -8.60
CA ALA A 454 -48.21 15.84 -9.49
C ALA A 454 -47.11 15.95 -10.57
N ALA A 455 -47.34 16.83 -11.55
CA ALA A 455 -46.35 17.15 -12.55
C ALA A 455 -45.10 17.79 -11.92
N TRP A 456 -43.93 17.33 -12.33
CA TRP A 456 -42.66 17.87 -11.91
C TRP A 456 -42.30 19.07 -12.77
N GLN A 457 -41.83 20.15 -12.15
CA GLN A 457 -41.42 21.38 -12.83
C GLN A 457 -39.91 21.53 -12.81
N THR A 458 -39.34 22.15 -13.84
CA THR A 458 -37.91 22.50 -13.86
C THR A 458 -37.60 23.53 -12.80
N ALA A 459 -36.74 23.18 -11.84
CA ALA A 459 -36.22 24.11 -10.83
C ALA A 459 -34.95 24.79 -11.32
N SER A 460 -34.07 24.06 -12.01
CA SER A 460 -32.81 24.58 -12.55
C SER A 460 -32.27 23.68 -13.67
N VAL A 461 -31.50 24.27 -14.58
CA VAL A 461 -30.71 23.55 -15.58
C VAL A 461 -29.24 23.88 -15.33
N LEU A 462 -28.44 22.84 -15.09
CA LEU A 462 -27.02 22.94 -14.81
C LEU A 462 -26.24 22.57 -16.08
N PRO A 463 -25.44 23.49 -16.65
CA PRO A 463 -24.69 23.22 -17.87
C PRO A 463 -23.64 22.12 -17.63
N SER A 464 -23.36 21.34 -18.66
CA SER A 464 -22.27 20.35 -18.60
C SER A 464 -20.91 21.02 -18.53
N GLY A 465 -19.93 20.32 -17.96
CA GLY A 465 -18.56 20.82 -17.85
C GLY A 465 -17.73 19.98 -16.90
N THR A 466 -16.48 20.40 -16.70
CA THR A 466 -15.55 19.75 -15.77
C THR A 466 -15.73 20.24 -14.33
N ASN A 467 -16.45 21.35 -14.13
CA ASN A 467 -16.71 21.92 -12.82
C ASN A 467 -17.76 21.11 -12.05
N THR A 468 -17.71 21.21 -10.71
CA THR A 468 -18.72 20.63 -9.83
C THR A 468 -20.06 21.33 -10.04
N MET A 469 -21.14 20.56 -10.17
CA MET A 469 -22.50 21.08 -10.33
C MET A 469 -23.18 21.20 -8.97
N ASN A 470 -23.41 22.42 -8.50
CA ASN A 470 -24.06 22.68 -7.22
C ASN A 470 -25.43 23.31 -7.43
N PHE A 471 -26.39 22.94 -6.58
CA PHE A 471 -27.71 23.54 -6.54
C PHE A 471 -28.05 23.96 -5.14
N THR A 472 -28.67 25.14 -5.01
CA THR A 472 -29.18 25.66 -3.75
C THR A 472 -30.54 26.30 -3.96
N THR A 473 -31.48 26.10 -3.04
CA THR A 473 -32.80 26.73 -3.08
C THR A 473 -33.38 26.91 -1.68
N PRO A 474 -34.07 28.03 -1.40
CA PRO A 474 -34.75 28.21 -0.12
C PRO A 474 -35.92 27.23 0.03
N ILE A 475 -36.06 26.65 1.23
CA ILE A 475 -37.15 25.78 1.65
C ILE A 475 -37.87 26.44 2.84
N PRO A 476 -39.09 26.99 2.64
CA PRO A 476 -39.84 27.61 3.72
C PRO A 476 -40.17 26.61 4.84
N PRO A 477 -39.90 26.93 6.13
CA PRO A 477 -40.16 25.99 7.24
C PRO A 477 -41.62 25.55 7.40
N GLN A 478 -42.56 26.39 6.96
CA GLN A 478 -44.00 26.14 7.01
C GLN A 478 -44.61 25.98 5.60
N GLY A 479 -43.77 25.74 4.59
CA GLY A 479 -44.23 25.47 3.23
C GLY A 479 -44.75 24.03 3.07
N PRO A 480 -45.37 23.72 1.92
CA PRO A 480 -45.65 22.33 1.57
C PRO A 480 -44.32 21.55 1.44
N PRO A 481 -44.33 20.20 1.55
CA PRO A 481 -43.16 19.38 1.30
C PRO A 481 -42.54 19.72 -0.06
N ALA A 482 -41.22 19.64 -0.19
CA ALA A 482 -40.51 19.85 -1.45
C ALA A 482 -39.70 18.61 -1.80
N PHE A 483 -39.98 18.04 -2.97
CA PHE A 483 -39.27 16.88 -3.50
C PHE A 483 -38.40 17.32 -4.68
N PHE A 484 -37.16 16.85 -4.72
CA PHE A 484 -36.23 17.14 -5.80
C PHE A 484 -35.78 15.84 -6.47
N LYS A 485 -35.59 15.89 -7.78
CA LYS A 485 -34.91 14.84 -8.54
C LYS A 485 -34.02 15.48 -9.59
N VAL A 486 -32.98 14.76 -9.96
CA VAL A 486 -32.09 15.16 -11.05
C VAL A 486 -32.25 14.17 -12.21
N ARG A 487 -32.25 14.69 -13.43
CA ARG A 487 -32.17 13.88 -14.64
C ARG A 487 -31.06 14.42 -15.54
N THR A 488 -30.42 13.54 -16.30
CA THR A 488 -29.60 14.00 -17.42
C THR A 488 -30.52 14.68 -18.43
N THR A 489 -30.11 15.83 -18.95
CA THR A 489 -30.79 16.38 -20.12
C THR A 489 -30.57 15.41 -21.27
N GLN A 490 -31.64 14.99 -21.95
CA GLN A 490 -31.52 14.07 -23.08
C GLN A 490 -30.55 14.64 -24.12
N PRO A 491 -29.77 13.79 -24.82
CA PRO A 491 -28.97 14.19 -25.97
C PRO A 491 -29.77 14.99 -27.01
#